data_AF-A0A7X7J395-F1
#
_entry.id   AF-A0A7X7J395-F1
#
_cell.length_a   1.000
_cell.length_b   1.000
_cell.length_c   1.000
_cell.angle_alpha   90.00
_cell.angle_beta   90.00
_cell.angle_gamma   90.00
#
_symmetry.space_group_name_H-M   'P 1'
#
loop_
_entity.id
_entity.type
_entity.pdbx_description
1 polymer ?
#
loop_
_entity_poly.entity_id
_entity_poly.type
_entity_poly.pdbx_seq_one_letter_code
_entity_poly.pdbx_strand_id
1 'polypeptide(L)' 'MPDEQFNRRLQQLMADHQSLIDRPNEIAPRGNGVFDRYRHPVLTAEHAPIFWR' A
#
# COMPACT_ATOMS: atom_id res chain seq x y z
N MET A 1 20.15 -21.72 -6.92
CA MET A 1 19.89 -21.18 -8.26
C MET A 1 19.52 -19.71 -8.12
N PRO A 2 20.15 -18.78 -8.86
CA PRO A 2 19.89 -17.33 -8.76
C PRO A 2 18.40 -16.96 -8.94
N ASP A 3 17.70 -17.72 -9.79
CA ASP A 3 16.30 -17.50 -10.15
C ASP A 3 15.33 -17.68 -8.98
N GLU A 4 15.65 -18.58 -8.05
CA GLU A 4 14.77 -18.85 -6.90
C GLU A 4 14.78 -17.69 -5.91
N GLN A 5 15.96 -17.09 -5.66
CA GLN A 5 16.07 -15.94 -4.78
C GLN A 5 15.44 -14.69 -5.40
N PHE A 6 15.57 -14.52 -6.71
CA PHE A 6 14.89 -13.47 -7.46
C PHE A 6 13.37 -13.62 -7.38
N ASN A 7 12.84 -14.81 -7.68
CA ASN A 7 11.40 -15.08 -7.65
C ASN A 7 10.80 -14.86 -6.27
N ARG A 8 11.48 -15.28 -5.19
CA ARG A 8 11.03 -15.02 -3.82
C ARG A 8 10.95 -13.52 -3.50
N ARG A 9 11.94 -12.73 -3.93
CA ARG A 9 11.93 -11.26 -3.74
C ARG A 9 10.81 -10.60 -4.53
N LEU A 10 10.59 -11.05 -5.76
CA LEU A 10 9.50 -10.54 -6.60
C LEU A 10 8.14 -10.85 -5.97
N GLN A 11 7.92 -12.08 -5.50
CA GLN A 11 6.70 -12.47 -4.81
C GLN A 11 6.46 -11.63 -3.55
N GLN A 12 7.49 -11.40 -2.73
CA GLN A 12 7.37 -10.55 -1.54
C GLN A 12 6.98 -9.11 -1.93
N LEU A 13 7.64 -8.54 -2.94
CA LEU A 13 7.36 -7.18 -3.39
C LEU A 13 5.91 -7.02 -3.89
N MET A 14 5.38 -8.02 -4.60
CA MET A 14 3.98 -8.01 -5.05
C MET A 14 3.00 -8.16 -3.87
N ALA A 15 3.30 -9.04 -2.91
CA ALA A 15 2.48 -9.24 -1.72
C ALA A 15 2.40 -7.97 -0.86
N ASP A 16 3.53 -7.29 -0.65
CA ASP A 16 3.59 -6.04 0.11
C ASP A 16 2.79 -4.93 -0.58
N HIS A 17 2.89 -4.81 -1.90
CA HIS A 17 2.09 -3.86 -2.68
C HIS A 17 0.59 -4.17 -2.60
N GLN A 18 0.20 -5.45 -2.72
CA GLN A 18 -1.19 -5.86 -2.59
C GLN A 18 -1.72 -5.54 -1.18
N SER A 19 -0.93 -5.80 -0.14
CA SER A 19 -1.30 -5.46 1.24
C SER A 19 -1.45 -3.95 1.45
N LEU A 20 -0.64 -3.12 0.78
CA LEU A 20 -0.73 -1.66 0.84
C LEU A 20 -2.05 -1.16 0.21
N ILE A 21 -2.39 -1.64 -0.99
CA ILE A 21 -3.58 -1.16 -1.73
C ILE A 21 -4.89 -1.68 -1.14
N ASP A 22 -4.89 -2.87 -0.52
CA ASP A 22 -6.07 -3.45 0.14
C ASP A 22 -6.22 -2.96 1.59
N ARG A 23 -5.28 -2.18 2.12
CA ARG A 23 -5.31 -1.71 3.50
C ARG A 23 -6.57 -0.86 3.75
N PRO A 24 -7.45 -1.24 4.68
CA PRO A 24 -8.61 -0.44 5.02
C PRO A 24 -8.17 0.89 5.63
N ASN A 25 -8.91 1.96 5.31
CA ASN A 25 -8.62 3.28 5.83
C ASN A 25 -9.68 3.68 6.87
N GLU A 26 -9.23 3.89 8.10
CA GLU A 26 -10.10 4.23 9.23
C GLU A 26 -10.30 5.74 9.34
N ILE A 27 -11.48 6.15 9.81
CA ILE A 27 -11.76 7.55 10.16
C ILE A 27 -10.84 7.98 11.30
N ALA A 28 -10.25 9.17 11.16
CA ALA A 28 -9.40 9.76 12.16
C ALA A 28 -10.23 10.20 13.39
N PRO A 29 -9.76 9.99 14.64
CA PRO A 29 -10.58 10.19 15.84
C PRO A 29 -11.03 11.64 16.10
N ARG A 30 -10.43 12.64 15.44
CA ARG A 30 -10.68 14.07 15.71
C ARG A 30 -11.08 14.78 14.43
N GLY A 31 -12.38 15.01 14.29
CA GLY A 31 -12.99 15.84 13.25
C GLY A 31 -13.32 17.25 13.74
N ASN A 32 -13.64 18.15 12.81
CA ASN A 32 -14.15 19.49 13.09
C ASN A 32 -15.69 19.60 12.99
N GLY A 33 -16.38 18.47 12.80
CA GLY A 33 -17.84 18.42 12.63
C GLY A 33 -18.36 18.77 11.22
N VAL A 34 -17.47 19.05 10.26
CA VAL A 34 -17.84 19.35 8.86
C VAL A 34 -17.47 18.21 7.93
N PHE A 35 -16.30 17.60 8.16
CA PHE A 35 -15.84 16.48 7.36
C PHE A 35 -14.98 15.53 8.20
N ASP A 36 -14.97 14.28 7.75
CA ASP A 36 -14.14 13.23 8.33
C ASP A 36 -12.79 13.19 7.62
N ARG A 37 -11.72 13.14 8.43
CA ARG A 37 -10.39 12.81 7.94
C ARG A 37 -10.17 11.32 8.10
N TYR A 38 -9.26 10.77 7.31
CA TYR A 38 -8.87 9.37 7.38
C TYR A 38 -7.41 9.25 7.79
N ARG A 39 -7.06 8.12 8.42
CA ARG A 39 -5.74 7.89 9.00
C ARG A 39 -4.63 7.78 7.95
N HIS A 40 -4.93 7.16 6.82
CA HIS A 40 -3.98 6.91 5.76
C HIS A 40 -4.24 7.79 4.53
N PRO A 41 -3.19 8.21 3.81
CA PRO A 41 -3.35 8.82 2.49
C PRO A 41 -4.02 7.85 1.53
N VAL A 42 -4.82 8.39 0.60
CA VAL A 42 -5.47 7.59 -0.45
C VAL A 42 -4.45 7.10 -1.48
N LEU A 43 -3.42 7.89 -1.78
CA LEU A 43 -2.33 7.52 -2.69
C LEU A 43 -1.00 8.10 -2.19
N THR A 44 0.06 7.33 -2.42
CA THR A 44 1.47 7.72 -2.26
C THR A 44 2.25 7.20 -3.47
N ALA A 45 3.53 7.57 -3.61
CA ALA A 45 4.39 7.04 -4.67
C ALA A 45 4.49 5.50 -4.66
N GLU A 46 4.34 4.87 -3.49
CA GLU A 46 4.37 3.41 -3.32
C GLU A 46 3.13 2.70 -3.88
N HIS A 47 2.04 3.43 -4.14
CA HIS A 47 0.83 2.89 -4.76
C HIS A 47 0.96 2.74 -6.28
N ALA A 48 2.04 3.26 -6.90
CA ALA A 48 2.30 3.00 -8.30
C ALA A 48 2.54 1.49 -8.53
N PRO A 49 1.93 0.88 -9.56
CA PRO A 49 2.13 -0.53 -9.85
C PRO A 49 3.60 -0.90 -9.97
N ILE A 50 3.99 -2.07 -9.44
CA ILE A 50 5.39 -2.51 -9.41
C ILE A 50 6.04 -2.59 -10.80
N PHE A 51 5.28 -2.80 -11.87
CA PHE A 51 5.81 -2.87 -13.23
C PHE A 51 5.99 -1.51 -13.92
N TRP A 52 5.60 -0.40 -13.26
CA TRP A 52 5.85 0.97 -13.74
C TRP A 52 7.17 1.57 -13.22
N ARG A 53 7.86 0.86 -12.32
CA ARG A 53 9.03 1.32 -11.58
C ARG A 53 10.23 0.42 -11.82
#